data_AF-A0A9E1F8F5-F1
#
_entry.id   AF-A0A9E1F8F5-F1
#
_cell.length_a   1.000
_cell.length_b   1.000
_cell.length_c   1.000
_cell.angle_alpha   90.00
_cell.angle_beta   90.00
_cell.angle_gamma   90.00
#
_symmetry.space_group_name_H-M   'P 1'
#
loop_
_entity.id
_entity.type
_entity.pdbx_description
1 polymer ?
#
loop_
_entity_poly.entity_id
_entity_poly.type
_entity_poly.pdbx_seq_one_letter_code
_entity_poly.pdbx_strand_id
1 'polypeptide(L)'
;MNFTNYEEMAAMILFGIGFTTLLLHKNMIKKIIGFSMMDSAIYLFLAVKGYIAGRKAPIVVDGITSMEAYINPIPAGLVLTGIVVSVSVTALMLALTVRLYRQYHTLDIDEITALCRKEEET
;
A
#
# COMPACT_ATOMS: atom_id res chain seq x y z
N MET A 1 11.94 23.97 12.18
CA MET A 1 11.20 22.75 11.80
C MET A 1 10.87 22.02 13.08
N ASN A 2 9.60 21.92 13.47
CA ASN A 2 9.21 21.17 14.65
C ASN A 2 9.40 19.68 14.38
N PHE A 3 10.27 19.03 15.15
CA PHE A 3 10.59 17.60 15.06
C PHE A 3 9.44 16.66 15.50
N THR A 4 8.23 17.20 15.66
CA THR A 4 7.05 16.48 16.16
C THR A 4 6.40 15.57 15.10
N ASN A 5 6.65 15.79 13.81
CA ASN A 5 5.94 15.11 12.71
C ASN A 5 6.86 14.21 11.84
N TYR A 6 7.92 13.66 12.41
CA TYR A 6 8.87 12.83 11.64
C TYR A 6 8.20 11.59 11.01
N GLU A 7 7.21 11.00 11.69
CA GLU A 7 6.48 9.82 11.20
C GLU A 7 5.58 10.15 10.01
N GLU A 8 4.88 11.29 10.05
CA GLU A 8 4.07 11.76 8.92
C GLU A 8 4.96 12.06 7.71
N MET A 9 6.10 12.71 7.92
CA MET A 9 7.05 13.02 6.85
C MET A 9 7.65 11.74 6.23
N ALA A 10 7.99 10.76 7.06
CA ALA A 10 8.47 9.46 6.59
C ALA A 10 7.42 8.75 5.73
N ALA A 11 6.15 8.74 6.15
CA ALA A 11 5.06 8.18 5.37
C ALA A 11 4.89 8.89 4.01
N MET A 12 4.94 10.23 3.98
CA MET A 12 4.83 10.99 2.73
C MET A 12 6.00 10.72 1.77
N ILE A 13 7.22 10.63 2.29
CA ILE A 13 8.41 10.28 1.48
C ILE A 13 8.29 8.86 0.93
N LEU A 14 7.88 7.89 1.77
CA LEU A 14 7.69 6.51 1.35
C LEU A 14 6.62 6.39 0.26
N PHE A 15 5.52 7.13 0.40
CA PHE A 15 4.48 7.21 -0.63
C PHE A 15 5.03 7.77 -1.94
N GLY A 16 5.81 8.86 -1.87
CA GLY A 16 6.47 9.45 -3.02
C GLY A 16 7.38 8.46 -3.76
N ILE A 17 8.20 7.69 -3.04
CA ILE A 17 9.08 6.67 -3.62
C ILE A 17 8.25 5.57 -4.32
N GLY A 18 7.20 5.08 -3.67
CA GLY A 18 6.30 4.08 -4.25
C GLY A 18 5.62 4.59 -5.53
N PHE A 19 5.12 5.83 -5.49
CA PHE A 19 4.44 6.48 -6.61
C PHE A 19 5.39 6.71 -7.80
N THR A 20 6.59 7.23 -7.56
CA THR A 20 7.61 7.40 -8.61
C THR A 20 8.01 6.05 -9.21
N THR A 21 8.15 5.00 -8.38
CA THR A 21 8.48 3.65 -8.84
C THR A 21 7.39 3.10 -9.76
N LEU A 22 6.12 3.27 -9.37
CA LEU A 22 4.94 2.83 -10.13
C LEU A 22 4.84 3.50 -11.51
N LEU A 23 5.04 4.83 -11.55
CA LEU A 23 4.91 5.59 -12.80
C LEU A 23 6.08 5.39 -13.76
N LEU A 24 7.32 5.42 -13.27
CA LEU A 24 8.50 5.47 -14.14
C LEU A 24 8.99 4.12 -14.64
N HIS A 25 8.71 3.02 -13.92
CA HIS A 25 9.19 1.70 -14.34
C HIS A 25 8.23 1.06 -15.33
N LYS A 26 8.79 0.43 -16.37
CA LYS A 26 8.04 -0.36 -17.38
C LYS A 26 7.79 -1.80 -16.94
N ASN A 27 8.70 -2.34 -16.14
CA ASN A 27 8.61 -3.71 -15.65
C ASN A 27 7.43 -3.88 -14.69
N MET A 28 6.53 -4.82 -14.98
CA MET A 28 5.30 -5.07 -14.22
C MET A 28 5.56 -5.42 -12.75
N ILE A 29 6.61 -6.20 -12.44
CA ILE A 29 6.95 -6.57 -11.06
C ILE A 29 7.38 -5.33 -10.27
N LYS A 30 8.17 -4.44 -10.88
CA LYS A 30 8.56 -3.18 -10.23
C LYS A 30 7.36 -2.27 -9.98
N LYS A 31 6.39 -2.25 -10.89
CA LYS A 31 5.11 -1.53 -10.69
C LYS A 31 4.35 -2.07 -9.47
N ILE A 32 4.22 -3.40 -9.35
CA ILE A 32 3.56 -4.04 -8.19
C ILE A 32 4.27 -3.71 -6.88
N ILE A 33 5.61 -3.73 -6.87
CA ILE A 33 6.39 -3.33 -5.69
C ILE A 33 6.11 -1.86 -5.33
N GLY A 34 6.15 -0.95 -6.32
CA GLY A 34 5.83 0.47 -6.11
C GLY A 34 4.43 0.67 -5.52
N PHE A 35 3.44 -0.08 -6.01
CA PHE A 35 2.08 -0.09 -5.47
C PHE A 35 2.03 -0.55 -4.00
N SER A 36 2.70 -1.66 -3.67
CA SER A 36 2.74 -2.18 -2.29
C SER A 36 3.44 -1.23 -1.30
N MET A 37 4.41 -0.44 -1.78
CA MET A 37 5.06 0.60 -0.97
C MET A 37 4.11 1.77 -0.68
N MET A 38 3.26 2.13 -1.65
CA MET A 38 2.23 3.15 -1.45
C MET A 38 1.21 2.71 -0.40
N ASP A 39 0.72 1.46 -0.46
CA ASP A 39 -0.19 0.91 0.55
C ASP A 39 0.43 0.97 1.96
N SER A 40 1.68 0.53 2.09
CA SER A 40 2.42 0.55 3.35
C SER A 40 2.57 1.99 3.90
N ALA A 41 2.81 2.96 3.03
CA ALA A 41 2.90 4.37 3.41
C ALA A 41 1.55 4.93 3.91
N ILE A 42 0.44 4.58 3.26
CA ILE A 42 -0.91 4.97 3.69
C ILE A 42 -1.22 4.37 5.06
N TYR A 43 -0.89 3.09 5.28
CA TYR A 43 -1.12 2.43 6.56
C TYR A 43 -0.30 3.05 7.68
N LEU A 44 0.97 3.36 7.42
CA LEU A 44 1.80 4.07 8.35
C LEU A 44 1.19 5.44 8.69
N PHE A 45 0.80 6.22 7.68
CA PHE A 45 0.18 7.53 7.88
C PHE A 45 -1.08 7.44 8.75
N LEU A 46 -2.00 6.50 8.46
CA LEU A 46 -3.21 6.31 9.26
C LEU A 46 -2.91 5.88 10.70
N ALA A 47 -1.93 5.00 10.90
CA ALA A 47 -1.51 4.57 12.23
C ALA A 47 -1.01 5.76 13.08
N VAL A 48 -0.20 6.63 12.48
CA VAL A 48 0.32 7.85 13.13
C VAL A 48 -0.83 8.79 13.53
N LYS A 49 -1.84 8.98 12.68
CA LYS A 49 -3.01 9.81 13.03
C LYS A 49 -3.88 9.21 14.14
N GLY A 50 -3.84 7.88 14.31
CA GLY A 50 -4.56 7.19 15.39
C GLY A 50 -3.82 7.15 16.72
N TYR A 51 -2.51 7.42 16.70
CA TYR A 51 -1.65 7.35 17.88
C TYR A 51 -1.82 8.57 18.78
N ILE A 52 -1.95 8.31 20.08
CA ILE A 52 -2.04 9.34 21.11
C ILE A 52 -1.05 8.97 22.21
N ALA A 53 -0.08 9.85 22.47
CA ALA A 53 0.98 9.60 23.44
C ALA A 53 0.42 9.30 24.84
N GLY A 54 0.96 8.27 25.50
CA GLY A 54 0.57 7.88 26.85
C GLY A 54 -0.68 7.01 26.95
N ARG A 55 -1.31 6.64 25.82
CA ARG A 55 -2.49 5.75 25.80
C ARG A 55 -2.14 4.34 25.32
N LYS A 56 -2.91 3.35 25.78
CA LYS A 56 -2.74 1.93 25.44
C LYS A 56 -3.53 1.54 24.18
N ALA A 57 -3.22 0.39 23.61
CA ALA A 57 -4.01 -0.22 22.53
C ALA A 57 -5.47 -0.41 22.97
N PRO A 58 -6.46 -0.24 22.06
CA PRO A 58 -7.90 -0.22 22.40
C PRO A 58 -8.43 -1.65 22.62
N ILE A 59 -7.87 -2.31 23.61
CA ILE A 59 -8.21 -3.66 24.06
C ILE A 59 -8.53 -3.52 25.53
N VAL A 60 -9.76 -3.85 25.92
CA VAL A 60 -10.18 -3.76 27.32
C VAL A 60 -9.48 -4.87 28.09
N VAL A 61 -8.53 -4.48 28.93
CA VAL A 61 -7.81 -5.35 29.86
C VAL A 61 -8.09 -4.84 31.28
N ASP A 62 -8.30 -5.73 32.24
CA ASP A 62 -8.48 -5.43 33.66
C ASP A 62 -9.73 -4.59 34.03
N GLY A 63 -10.76 -4.59 33.19
CA GLY A 63 -12.04 -3.91 33.49
C GLY A 63 -11.98 -2.37 33.46
N ILE A 64 -10.88 -1.79 32.98
CA ILE A 64 -10.73 -0.35 32.78
C ILE A 64 -11.57 0.06 31.57
N THR A 65 -12.75 0.66 31.82
CA THR A 65 -13.70 1.14 30.81
C THR A 65 -13.49 2.62 30.43
N SER A 66 -12.54 3.31 31.06
CA SER A 66 -12.26 4.71 30.72
C SER A 66 -11.67 4.82 29.32
N MET A 67 -12.36 5.56 28.44
CA MET A 67 -11.98 5.75 27.05
C MET A 67 -10.69 6.58 26.88
N GLU A 68 -10.33 7.37 27.88
CA GLU A 68 -9.14 8.23 27.89
C GLU A 68 -7.83 7.44 27.99
N ALA A 69 -7.91 6.19 28.45
CA ALA A 69 -6.75 5.30 28.57
C ALA A 69 -6.30 4.71 27.22
N TYR A 70 -7.10 4.83 26.16
CA TYR A 70 -6.90 4.12 24.89
C TYR A 70 -6.66 5.05 23.70
N ILE A 71 -5.83 4.59 22.75
CA ILE A 71 -5.64 5.26 21.45
C ILE A 71 -6.92 5.20 20.61
N ASN A 72 -6.99 5.97 19.53
CA ASN A 72 -8.16 5.98 18.66
C ASN A 72 -8.29 4.63 17.92
N PRO A 73 -9.39 3.87 18.11
CA PRO A 73 -9.57 2.58 17.44
C PRO A 73 -9.94 2.72 15.96
N ILE A 74 -10.41 3.90 15.52
CA ILE A 74 -10.92 4.08 14.15
C ILE A 74 -9.81 3.86 13.11
N PRO A 75 -8.63 4.50 13.18
CA PRO A 75 -7.57 4.27 12.19
C PRO A 75 -7.03 2.84 12.22
N ALA A 76 -6.95 2.21 13.40
CA ALA A 76 -6.51 0.82 13.52
C ALA A 76 -7.44 -0.15 12.78
N GLY A 77 -8.76 0.05 12.90
CA GLY A 77 -9.75 -0.72 12.15
C GLY A 77 -9.66 -0.51 10.65
N LEU A 78 -9.49 0.74 10.19
CA LEU A 78 -9.32 1.08 8.77
C LEU A 78 -8.05 0.48 8.16
N VAL A 79 -6.95 0.44 8.92
CA VAL A 79 -5.70 -0.18 8.45
C VAL A 79 -5.86 -1.69 8.32
N LEU A 80 -6.50 -2.36 9.29
CA LEU A 80 -6.70 -3.80 9.25
C LEU A 80 -7.52 -4.24 8.03
N THR A 81 -8.61 -3.53 7.73
CA THR A 81 -9.43 -3.81 6.53
C THR A 81 -8.66 -3.49 5.25
N GLY A 82 -7.91 -2.38 5.24
CA GLY A 82 -7.04 -2.00 4.14
C GLY A 82 -6.02 -3.07 3.78
N ILE A 83 -5.35 -3.66 4.77
CA ILE A 83 -4.32 -4.70 4.57
C ILE A 83 -4.90 -5.93 3.86
N VAL A 84 -6.09 -6.38 4.24
CA VAL A 84 -6.72 -7.55 3.59
C VAL A 84 -7.05 -7.24 2.13
N VAL A 85 -7.55 -6.03 1.84
CA VAL A 85 -7.85 -5.59 0.48
C VAL A 85 -6.59 -5.46 -0.36
N SER A 86 -5.51 -4.84 0.14
CA SER A 86 -4.27 -4.67 -0.63
C SER A 86 -3.58 -5.99 -0.95
N VAL A 87 -3.57 -6.95 -0.02
CA VAL A 87 -3.05 -8.29 -0.29
C VAL A 87 -3.86 -8.98 -1.39
N SER A 88 -5.19 -8.82 -1.37
CA SER A 88 -6.08 -9.39 -2.40
C SER A 88 -5.84 -8.77 -3.78
N VAL A 89 -5.71 -7.45 -3.86
CA VAL A 89 -5.40 -6.73 -5.11
C VAL A 89 -4.01 -7.10 -5.61
N THR A 90 -3.02 -7.20 -4.72
CA THR A 90 -1.65 -7.62 -5.08
C THR A 90 -1.62 -9.04 -5.64
N ALA A 91 -2.36 -9.97 -5.03
CA ALA A 91 -2.50 -11.33 -5.54
C ALA A 91 -3.11 -11.34 -6.95
N LEU A 92 -4.13 -10.52 -7.20
CA LEU A 92 -4.75 -10.38 -8.52
C LEU A 92 -3.76 -9.78 -9.54
N MET A 93 -3.04 -8.71 -9.19
CA MET A 93 -2.03 -8.11 -10.07
C MET A 93 -0.93 -9.11 -10.45
N LEU A 94 -0.46 -9.90 -9.49
CA LEU A 94 0.53 -10.95 -9.75
C LEU A 94 -0.03 -12.06 -10.63
N ALA A 95 -1.26 -12.52 -10.38
CA ALA A 95 -1.92 -13.53 -11.20
C ALA A 95 -2.06 -13.07 -12.66
N LEU A 96 -2.46 -11.81 -12.87
CA LEU A 96 -2.54 -11.19 -14.20
C LEU A 96 -1.17 -11.05 -14.85
N THR A 97 -0.16 -10.64 -14.09
CA THR A 97 1.23 -10.54 -14.59
C THR A 97 1.76 -11.89 -15.04
N VAL A 98 1.51 -12.95 -14.27
CA VAL A 98 1.88 -14.32 -14.65
C VAL A 98 1.13 -14.77 -15.91
N ARG A 99 -0.16 -14.44 -16.03
CA ARG A 99 -0.95 -14.75 -17.23
C ARG A 99 -0.39 -14.05 -18.47
N LEU A 100 -0.09 -12.75 -18.39
CA LEU A 100 0.47 -11.98 -19.50
C LEU A 100 1.85 -12.48 -19.89
N TYR A 101 2.70 -12.81 -18.91
CA TYR A 101 4.00 -13.40 -19.16
C TYR A 101 3.91 -14.75 -19.89
N ARG A 102 2.91 -15.58 -19.60
CA ARG A 102 2.70 -16.85 -20.32
C ARG A 102 2.28 -16.67 -21.78
N GLN A 103 1.63 -15.56 -22.12
CA GLN A 103 1.15 -15.27 -23.47
C GLN A 103 2.20 -14.53 -24.30
N TYR A 104 2.82 -13.49 -23.74
CA TYR A 104 3.71 -12.58 -24.47
C TYR A 104 5.19 -12.75 -24.12
N HIS A 105 5.53 -13.61 -23.15
CA HIS A 105 6.90 -13.90 -22.71
C HIS A 105 7.75 -12.69 -22.29
N THR A 106 7.11 -11.57 -21.98
CA THR A 106 7.74 -10.34 -21.51
C THR A 106 7.03 -9.80 -20.27
N LEU A 107 7.78 -9.03 -19.48
CA LEU A 107 7.29 -8.31 -18.30
C LEU A 107 7.30 -6.80 -18.52
N ASP A 108 7.63 -6.35 -19.73
CA ASP A 108 7.57 -4.94 -20.13
C ASP A 108 6.16 -4.60 -20.64
N ILE A 109 5.52 -3.65 -19.97
CA ILE A 109 4.14 -3.24 -20.30
C ILE A 109 4.03 -2.61 -21.71
N ASP A 110 5.06 -1.90 -22.17
CA ASP A 110 5.04 -1.23 -23.48
C ASP A 110 5.11 -2.29 -24.59
N GLU A 111 5.93 -3.32 -24.38
CA GLU A 111 6.06 -4.45 -25.31
C GLU A 111 4.76 -5.28 -25.38
N ILE A 112 4.15 -5.59 -24.23
CA ILE A 112 2.85 -6.26 -24.18
C ILE A 112 1.81 -5.44 -24.94
N THR A 113 1.75 -4.12 -24.70
CA THR A 113 0.79 -3.22 -25.37
C THR A 113 1.00 -3.19 -26.89
N ALA A 114 2.24 -3.19 -27.35
CA ALA A 114 2.57 -3.22 -28.77
C ALA A 114 2.18 -4.56 -29.44
N LEU A 115 2.35 -5.69 -28.73
CA LEU A 115 1.96 -7.01 -29.22
C LEU A 115 0.43 -7.16 -29.28
N CYS A 116 -0.30 -6.72 -28.25
CA CYS A 116 -1.77 -6.72 -28.26
C CYS A 116 -2.34 -5.93 -29.44
N ARG A 117 -1.80 -4.75 -29.75
CA ARG A 117 -2.26 -3.95 -30.90
C ARG A 117 -2.05 -4.65 -32.24
N LYS A 118 -0.95 -5.38 -32.40
CA LYS A 118 -0.70 -6.15 -33.64
C LYS A 118 -1.69 -7.30 -33.81
N GLU A 119 -2.11 -7.93 -32.72
CA GLU A 119 -3.14 -8.99 -32.75
C GLU A 119 -4.52 -8.46 -33.15
N GLU A 120 -4.84 -7.20 -32.81
CA GLU A 120 -6.12 -6.56 -33.19
C GLU A 120 -6.18 -6.15 -34.67
N GLU A 121 -5.02 -5.92 -35.29
CA GLU A 121 -4.89 -5.52 -36.70
C GLU A 121 -4.88 -6.72 -37.67
N THR A 122 -4.76 -7.95 -37.17
CA THR A 122 -4.79 -9.23 -37.93
C THR A 122 -6.12 -9.95 -37.84
#